data_AF-A0A2I1DHX4-F1
#
_entry.id   AF-A0A2I1DHX4-F1
#
_cell.length_a   1.000
_cell.length_b   1.000
_cell.length_c   1.000
_cell.angle_alpha   90.00
_cell.angle_beta   90.00
_cell.angle_gamma   90.00
#
_symmetry.space_group_name_H-M   'P 1'
#
loop_
_entity.id
_entity.type
_entity.pdbx_description
1 polymer ?
#
loop_
_entity_poly.entity_id
_entity_poly.type
_entity_poly.pdbx_seq_one_letter_code
_entity_poly.pdbx_strand_id
1 'polypeptide(L)'
;MIDNKFLYNFHPWIGLIGVVLGFGLGEGGRYILYRWKLHRKKEIINLELRIILHQLSQKISIINQAVKNLEEKRLMPIYSVKFETTGYHSVINSLIPHLTAKERSCLYYIYEYLRVTDIVLDTFEEKFIHYGINKIVQDPYIVFINRLKEFSELCQRNKYIIRSYLEGNPIDVLELSVTIKRAE
;
A
#
# COMPACT_ATOMS: atom_id res chain seq x y z
N MET A 1 29.59 -3.40 71.62
CA MET A 1 28.12 -3.37 71.72
C MET A 1 27.65 -2.48 70.57
N ILE A 2 27.53 -3.05 69.37
CA ILE A 2 27.15 -2.30 68.16
C ILE A 2 25.63 -2.40 68.07
N ASP A 3 24.97 -1.25 68.17
CA ASP A 3 23.52 -1.11 68.15
C ASP A 3 22.93 -1.67 66.84
N ASN A 4 22.34 -2.85 66.94
CA ASN A 4 21.58 -3.54 65.90
C ASN A 4 20.19 -2.89 65.69
N LYS A 5 20.09 -1.56 65.73
CA LYS A 5 18.83 -0.81 65.54
C LYS A 5 18.59 -0.35 64.09
N PHE A 6 19.55 -0.56 63.19
CA PHE A 6 19.44 -0.08 61.81
C PHE A 6 18.59 -0.99 60.89
N LEU A 7 18.23 -2.20 61.33
CA LEU A 7 17.53 -3.19 60.49
C LEU A 7 16.00 -3.25 60.71
N TYR A 8 15.42 -2.45 61.61
CA TYR A 8 14.02 -2.61 62.02
C TYR A 8 13.02 -1.54 61.56
N ASN A 9 13.42 -0.65 60.65
CA ASN A 9 12.52 0.36 60.06
C ASN A 9 12.44 0.25 58.53
N PHE A 10 12.65 -0.95 57.96
CA PHE A 10 12.32 -1.18 56.56
C PHE A 10 10.81 -1.39 56.43
N HIS A 11 10.12 -0.28 56.36
CA HIS A 11 8.68 -0.23 56.32
C HIS A 11 8.20 -0.85 54.98
N PRO A 12 7.42 -1.95 55.00
CA PRO A 12 7.13 -2.76 53.81
C PRO A 12 6.43 -1.98 52.68
N TRP A 13 5.79 -0.86 52.99
CA TRP A 13 5.17 0.05 52.02
C TRP A 13 6.17 0.77 51.11
N ILE A 14 7.41 1.04 51.56
CA ILE A 14 8.44 1.68 50.73
C ILE A 14 8.88 0.72 49.61
N GLY A 15 9.04 -0.56 49.92
CA GLY A 15 9.31 -1.60 48.91
C GLY A 15 8.17 -1.76 47.91
N LEU A 16 6.91 -1.68 48.39
CA LEU A 16 5.71 -1.76 47.57
C LEU A 16 5.60 -0.58 46.58
N ILE A 17 5.92 0.64 47.04
CA ILE A 17 6.01 1.84 46.18
C ILE A 17 7.11 1.68 45.13
N GLY A 18 8.28 1.14 45.50
CA GLY A 18 9.36 0.87 44.57
C GLY A 18 8.98 -0.12 43.46
N VAL A 19 8.25 -1.19 43.80
CA VAL A 19 7.74 -2.17 42.83
C VAL A 19 6.69 -1.54 41.91
N VAL A 20 5.75 -0.77 42.45
CA VAL A 20 4.70 -0.10 41.65
C VAL A 20 5.30 0.94 40.70
N LEU A 21 6.27 1.75 41.17
CA LEU A 21 6.98 2.71 40.32
C LEU A 21 7.84 2.02 39.26
N GLY A 22 8.59 0.98 39.64
CA GLY A 22 9.41 0.20 38.71
C GLY A 22 8.55 -0.49 37.64
N PHE A 23 7.41 -1.05 38.03
CA PHE A 23 6.45 -1.65 37.10
C PHE A 23 5.79 -0.59 36.21
N GLY A 24 5.35 0.54 36.77
CA GLY A 24 4.72 1.62 36.02
C GLY A 24 5.65 2.26 34.98
N LEU A 25 6.92 2.48 35.34
CA LEU A 25 7.95 2.97 34.40
C LEU A 25 8.29 1.91 33.35
N GLY A 26 8.36 0.63 33.75
CA GLY A 26 8.62 -0.48 32.84
C GLY A 26 7.53 -0.67 31.79
N GLU A 27 6.26 -0.74 32.20
CA GLU A 27 5.12 -0.89 31.29
C GLU A 27 4.83 0.39 30.50
N GLY A 28 4.96 1.56 31.12
CA GLY A 28 4.82 2.84 30.44
C GLY A 28 5.84 3.02 29.32
N GLY A 29 7.12 2.70 29.57
CA GLY A 29 8.18 2.74 28.57
C GLY A 29 7.92 1.77 27.41
N ARG A 30 7.46 0.55 27.69
CA ARG A 30 7.08 -0.44 26.66
C ARG A 30 5.94 0.09 25.79
N TYR A 31 4.92 0.68 26.39
CA TYR A 31 3.79 1.24 25.66
C TYR A 31 4.20 2.39 24.73
N ILE A 32 5.06 3.30 25.20
CA ILE A 32 5.58 4.41 24.38
C ILE A 32 6.39 3.87 23.19
N LEU A 33 7.32 2.95 23.44
CA LEU A 33 8.12 2.33 22.38
C LEU A 33 7.25 1.58 21.37
N TYR A 34 6.21 0.92 21.83
CA TYR A 34 5.26 0.22 20.98
C TYR A 34 4.50 1.20 20.06
N ARG A 35 3.97 2.30 20.60
CA ARG A 35 3.28 3.34 19.83
C ARG A 35 4.21 4.02 18.82
N TRP A 36 5.47 4.27 19.20
CA TRP A 36 6.48 4.82 18.29
C TRP A 36 6.81 3.86 17.15
N LYS A 37 7.03 2.57 17.44
CA LYS A 37 7.23 1.54 16.40
C LYS A 37 6.05 1.44 15.44
N LEU A 38 4.82 1.54 15.95
CA LEU A 38 3.61 1.54 15.12
C LEU A 38 3.56 2.75 14.19
N HIS A 39 3.86 3.94 14.72
CA HIS A 39 3.94 5.17 13.92
C HIS A 39 4.97 5.04 12.79
N ARG A 40 6.17 4.58 13.11
CA ARG A 40 7.24 4.40 12.11
C ARG A 40 6.84 3.43 11.00
N LYS A 41 6.12 2.35 11.33
CA LYS A 41 5.60 1.42 10.32
C LYS A 41 4.55 2.07 9.41
N LYS A 42 3.64 2.88 9.97
CA LYS A 42 2.69 3.66 9.16
C LYS A 42 3.41 4.68 8.27
N GLU A 43 4.48 5.30 8.76
CA GLU A 43 5.30 6.22 7.96
C GLU A 43 5.98 5.53 6.77
N ILE A 44 6.49 4.30 6.95
CA ILE A 44 7.05 3.50 5.83
C ILE A 44 6.01 3.33 4.72
N ILE A 45 4.79 2.94 5.07
CA ILE A 45 3.68 2.83 4.10
C ILE A 45 3.38 4.17 3.45
N ASN A 46 3.31 5.25 4.23
CA ASN A 46 2.98 6.57 3.70
C ASN A 46 4.05 7.10 2.73
N LEU A 47 5.33 6.84 3.01
CA LEU A 47 6.44 7.18 2.12
C LEU A 47 6.37 6.38 0.82
N GLU A 48 6.16 5.07 0.92
CA GLU A 48 6.01 4.19 -0.25
C GLU A 48 4.83 4.61 -1.13
N LEU A 49 3.67 4.90 -0.52
CA LEU A 49 2.49 5.38 -1.24
C LEU A 49 2.74 6.72 -1.97
N ARG A 50 3.56 7.62 -1.41
CA ARG A 50 3.95 8.86 -2.09
C ARG A 50 4.85 8.59 -3.30
N ILE A 51 5.78 7.64 -3.18
CA ILE A 51 6.61 7.19 -4.30
C ILE A 51 5.74 6.58 -5.40
N ILE A 52 4.79 5.72 -5.01
CA ILE A 52 3.83 5.10 -5.93
C ILE A 52 2.99 6.15 -6.67
N LEU A 53 2.58 7.25 -6.04
CA LEU A 53 1.86 8.34 -6.73
C LEU A 53 2.68 8.94 -7.89
N HIS A 54 4.00 9.08 -7.70
CA HIS A 54 4.90 9.53 -8.75
C HIS A 54 5.04 8.48 -9.85
N GLN A 55 5.24 7.21 -9.48
CA GLN A 55 5.32 6.09 -10.42
C GLN A 55 4.04 5.94 -11.26
N LEU A 56 2.85 6.06 -10.65
CA LEU A 56 1.57 6.04 -11.36
C LEU A 56 1.48 7.15 -12.40
N SER A 57 1.97 8.34 -12.08
CA SER A 57 1.97 9.46 -13.03
C SER A 57 2.90 9.21 -14.21
N GLN A 58 4.05 8.58 -13.98
CA GLN A 58 4.96 8.15 -15.04
C GLN A 58 4.33 7.05 -15.91
N LYS A 59 3.69 6.04 -15.29
CA LYS A 59 3.01 4.96 -16.03
C LYS A 59 1.87 5.49 -16.90
N ILE A 60 1.07 6.44 -16.41
CA ILE A 60 0.05 7.11 -17.24
C ILE A 60 0.68 7.77 -18.48
N SER A 61 1.83 8.45 -18.30
CA SER A 61 2.54 9.07 -19.43
C SER A 61 3.00 8.02 -20.46
N ILE A 62 3.58 6.91 -20.00
CA ILE A 62 4.01 5.79 -20.86
C ILE A 62 2.81 5.18 -21.60
N ILE A 63 1.71 4.93 -20.89
CA ILE A 63 0.47 4.40 -21.48
C ILE A 63 -0.05 5.34 -22.57
N ASN A 64 -0.09 6.65 -22.30
CA ASN A 64 -0.55 7.63 -23.28
C ASN A 64 0.37 7.70 -24.52
N GLN A 65 1.67 7.53 -24.35
CA GLN A 65 2.61 7.42 -25.48
C GLN A 65 2.38 6.14 -26.28
N ALA A 66 2.16 5.01 -25.61
CA ALA A 66 1.84 3.75 -26.26
C ALA A 66 0.54 3.82 -27.06
N VAL A 67 -0.51 4.47 -26.51
CA VAL A 67 -1.76 4.72 -27.22
C VAL A 67 -1.52 5.52 -28.49
N LYS A 68 -0.78 6.64 -28.43
CA LYS A 68 -0.47 7.45 -29.61
C LYS A 68 0.27 6.66 -30.69
N ASN A 69 1.26 5.86 -30.30
CA ASN A 69 2.00 5.02 -31.24
C ASN A 69 1.09 3.95 -31.89
N LEU A 70 0.21 3.32 -31.11
CA LEU A 70 -0.74 2.34 -31.64
C LEU A 70 -1.78 2.97 -32.58
N GLU A 71 -2.19 4.21 -32.33
CA GLU A 71 -3.04 4.98 -33.25
C GLU A 71 -2.33 5.22 -34.60
N GLU A 72 -1.00 5.37 -34.60
CA GLU A 72 -0.15 5.40 -35.80
C GLU A 72 0.19 4.00 -36.37
N LYS A 73 -0.39 2.93 -35.82
CA LYS A 73 -0.09 1.52 -36.13
C LYS A 73 1.37 1.12 -35.91
N ARG A 74 2.03 1.76 -34.94
CA ARG A 74 3.39 1.46 -34.51
C ARG A 74 3.36 0.80 -33.14
N LEU A 75 4.01 -0.35 -33.01
CA LEU A 75 4.21 -0.98 -31.73
C LEU A 75 5.45 -0.37 -31.06
N MET A 76 5.26 0.17 -29.86
CA MET A 76 6.37 0.59 -29.00
C MET A 76 6.45 -0.37 -27.82
N PRO A 77 7.65 -0.84 -27.45
CA PRO A 77 7.82 -1.62 -26.24
C PRO A 77 7.40 -0.80 -25.01
N ILE A 78 6.52 -1.36 -24.19
CA ILE A 78 6.06 -0.74 -22.95
C ILE A 78 6.96 -1.24 -21.82
N TYR A 79 8.17 -0.70 -21.73
CA TYR A 79 9.04 -0.99 -20.59
C TYR A 79 8.67 -0.06 -19.44
N SER A 80 8.16 -0.64 -18.36
CA SER A 80 7.81 0.08 -17.14
C SER A 80 8.57 -0.50 -15.95
N VAL A 81 9.18 0.36 -15.16
CA VAL A 81 9.76 -0.05 -13.87
C VAL A 81 8.62 -0.52 -12.97
N LYS A 82 8.81 -1.68 -12.31
CA LYS A 82 7.84 -2.23 -11.35
C LYS A 82 7.61 -1.26 -10.18
N PHE A 83 6.42 -1.30 -9.61
CA PHE A 83 6.13 -0.51 -8.42
C PHE A 83 6.99 -0.96 -7.24
N GLU A 84 7.41 0.01 -6.42
CA GLU A 84 8.12 -0.28 -5.19
C GLU A 84 7.11 -0.66 -4.10
N THR A 85 7.12 -1.92 -3.66
CA THR A 85 6.18 -2.46 -2.66
C THR A 85 6.88 -3.13 -1.46
N THR A 86 8.20 -2.96 -1.37
CA THR A 86 9.06 -3.61 -0.36
C THR A 86 8.70 -3.19 1.06
N GLY A 87 8.43 -1.91 1.26
CA GLY A 87 7.99 -1.32 2.52
C GLY A 87 6.71 -1.99 2.99
N TYR A 88 5.68 -2.05 2.15
CA TYR A 88 4.44 -2.74 2.46
C TYR A 88 4.63 -4.19 2.89
N HIS A 89 5.33 -4.99 2.09
CA HIS A 89 5.55 -6.40 2.41
C HIS A 89 6.34 -6.58 3.72
N SER A 90 7.25 -5.66 4.04
CA SER A 90 8.04 -5.72 5.27
C SER A 90 7.24 -5.42 6.55
N VAL A 91 6.20 -4.59 6.50
CA VAL A 91 5.49 -4.12 7.70
C VAL A 91 4.03 -4.58 7.83
N ILE A 92 3.37 -4.98 6.73
CA ILE A 92 1.91 -5.15 6.69
C ILE A 92 1.39 -6.17 7.71
N ASN A 93 2.02 -7.33 7.85
CA ASN A 93 1.60 -8.38 8.79
C ASN A 93 1.53 -7.87 10.24
N SER A 94 2.43 -6.94 10.57
CA SER A 94 2.49 -6.32 11.89
C SER A 94 1.64 -5.06 12.04
N LEU A 95 1.14 -4.49 10.94
CA LEU A 95 0.24 -3.35 10.94
C LEU A 95 -1.23 -3.76 10.97
N ILE A 96 -1.59 -4.89 10.34
CA ILE A 96 -2.98 -5.37 10.20
C ILE A 96 -3.79 -5.28 11.51
N PRO A 97 -3.29 -5.71 12.69
CA PRO A 97 -4.06 -5.65 13.94
C PRO A 97 -4.36 -4.22 14.42
N HIS A 98 -3.70 -3.21 13.83
CA HIS A 98 -3.75 -1.80 14.24
C HIS A 98 -4.36 -0.91 13.17
N LEU A 99 -4.86 -1.50 12.08
CA LEU A 99 -5.54 -0.81 11.00
C LEU A 99 -7.05 -1.04 11.14
N THR A 100 -7.82 0.01 10.89
CA THR A 100 -9.27 -0.06 10.73
C THR A 100 -9.62 -0.95 9.53
N ALA A 101 -10.87 -1.43 9.46
CA ALA A 101 -11.34 -2.19 8.31
C ALA A 101 -11.16 -1.42 6.99
N LYS A 102 -11.48 -0.12 6.97
CA LYS A 102 -11.31 0.75 5.80
C LYS A 102 -9.85 0.90 5.38
N GLU A 103 -8.94 1.15 6.34
CA GLU A 103 -7.50 1.21 6.03
C GLU A 103 -7.00 -0.11 5.43
N ARG A 104 -7.41 -1.26 5.99
CA ARG A 104 -7.00 -2.59 5.48
C ARG A 104 -7.51 -2.84 4.06
N SER A 105 -8.79 -2.61 3.81
CA SER A 105 -9.40 -2.77 2.48
C SER A 105 -8.75 -1.85 1.45
N CYS A 106 -8.51 -0.59 1.83
CA CYS A 106 -7.88 0.40 0.97
C CYS A 106 -6.44 -0.01 0.60
N LEU A 107 -5.60 -0.36 1.58
CA LEU A 107 -4.24 -0.83 1.32
C LEU A 107 -4.24 -2.10 0.47
N TYR A 108 -5.05 -3.10 0.81
CA TYR A 108 -5.13 -4.34 0.04
C TYR A 108 -5.47 -4.05 -1.42
N TYR A 109 -6.48 -3.22 -1.68
CA TYR A 109 -6.86 -2.84 -3.04
C TYR A 109 -5.71 -2.14 -3.78
N ILE A 110 -5.05 -1.16 -3.14
CA ILE A 110 -3.92 -0.45 -3.75
C ILE A 110 -2.84 -1.45 -4.17
N TYR A 111 -2.33 -2.27 -3.24
CA TYR A 111 -1.19 -3.14 -3.54
C TYR A 111 -1.52 -4.28 -4.50
N GLU A 112 -2.73 -4.84 -4.44
CA GLU A 112 -3.17 -5.80 -5.46
C GLU A 112 -3.28 -5.16 -6.84
N TYR A 113 -3.78 -3.93 -6.92
CA TYR A 113 -3.84 -3.20 -8.18
C TYR A 113 -2.46 -2.96 -8.78
N LEU A 114 -1.48 -2.54 -7.97
CA LEU A 114 -0.11 -2.32 -8.43
C LEU A 114 0.49 -3.61 -9.00
N ARG A 115 0.31 -4.74 -8.29
CA ARG A 115 0.75 -6.06 -8.73
C ARG A 115 0.13 -6.45 -10.07
N VAL A 116 -1.20 -6.31 -10.21
CA VAL A 116 -1.91 -6.63 -11.47
C VAL A 116 -1.45 -5.73 -12.61
N THR A 117 -1.24 -4.44 -12.33
CA THR A 117 -0.78 -3.47 -13.32
C THR A 117 0.60 -3.85 -13.86
N ASP A 118 1.55 -4.19 -12.99
CA ASP A 118 2.88 -4.62 -13.41
C ASP A 118 2.81 -5.89 -14.28
N ILE A 119 2.01 -6.89 -13.89
CA ILE A 119 1.82 -8.11 -14.70
C ILE A 119 1.24 -7.79 -16.08
N VAL A 120 0.25 -6.90 -16.14
CA VAL A 120 -0.40 -6.57 -17.41
C VAL A 120 0.52 -5.80 -18.34
N LEU A 121 1.30 -4.85 -17.82
CA LEU A 121 2.28 -4.10 -18.61
C LEU A 121 3.43 -5.00 -19.08
N ASP A 122 3.97 -5.85 -18.19
CA ASP A 122 5.05 -6.80 -18.52
C ASP A 122 4.63 -7.77 -19.64
N THR A 123 3.36 -8.20 -19.67
CA THR A 123 2.84 -9.15 -20.66
C THR A 123 2.15 -8.49 -21.85
N PHE A 124 2.16 -7.16 -21.94
CA PHE A 124 1.38 -6.44 -22.94
C PHE A 124 1.87 -6.72 -24.36
N GLU A 125 3.17 -6.60 -24.60
CA GLU A 125 3.78 -6.75 -25.93
C GLU A 125 3.62 -8.19 -26.45
N GLU A 126 3.88 -9.18 -25.61
CA GLU A 126 3.70 -10.59 -25.94
C GLU A 126 2.25 -10.88 -26.35
N LYS A 127 1.28 -10.37 -25.58
CA LYS A 127 -0.15 -10.50 -25.91
C LYS A 127 -0.48 -9.79 -27.21
N PHE A 128 0.01 -8.57 -27.43
CA PHE A 128 -0.23 -7.83 -28.66
C PHE A 128 0.26 -8.60 -29.89
N ILE A 129 1.48 -9.12 -29.84
CA ILE A 129 2.07 -9.94 -30.90
C ILE A 129 1.25 -11.21 -31.11
N HIS A 130 0.92 -11.93 -30.03
CA HIS A 130 0.17 -13.18 -30.11
C HIS A 130 -1.23 -12.99 -30.71
N TYR A 131 -2.00 -12.00 -30.26
CA TYR A 131 -3.35 -11.75 -30.76
C TYR A 131 -3.37 -11.06 -32.14
N GLY A 132 -2.38 -10.22 -32.41
CA GLY A 132 -2.25 -9.49 -33.67
C GLY A 132 -1.76 -10.37 -34.82
N ILE A 133 -0.72 -11.18 -34.61
CA ILE A 133 -0.17 -12.07 -35.65
C ILE A 133 -1.14 -13.21 -35.95
N ASN A 134 -1.77 -13.79 -34.93
CA ASN A 134 -2.68 -14.92 -35.11
C ASN A 134 -4.08 -14.52 -35.63
N LYS A 135 -4.31 -13.23 -35.95
CA LYS A 135 -5.59 -12.67 -36.43
C LYS A 135 -6.80 -13.12 -35.60
N ILE A 136 -6.61 -13.27 -34.30
CA ILE A 136 -7.68 -13.71 -33.38
C ILE A 136 -8.76 -12.63 -33.27
N VAL A 137 -8.41 -11.37 -33.54
CA VAL A 137 -9.28 -10.20 -33.44
C VAL A 137 -9.30 -9.46 -34.78
N GLN A 138 -10.48 -8.95 -35.19
CA GLN A 138 -10.65 -8.19 -36.44
C GLN A 138 -9.78 -6.93 -36.50
N ASP A 139 -9.71 -6.16 -35.40
CA ASP A 139 -8.81 -5.02 -35.26
C ASP A 139 -8.08 -5.07 -33.90
N PRO A 140 -6.87 -5.66 -33.86
CA PRO A 140 -6.10 -5.73 -32.62
C PRO A 140 -5.71 -4.35 -32.11
N TYR A 141 -5.46 -3.37 -32.97
CA TYR A 141 -5.01 -2.04 -32.55
C TYR A 141 -6.07 -1.35 -31.69
N ILE A 142 -7.33 -1.34 -32.17
CA ILE A 142 -8.43 -0.71 -31.42
C ILE A 142 -8.65 -1.38 -30.06
N VAL A 143 -8.61 -2.71 -30.01
CA VAL A 143 -8.82 -3.45 -28.75
C VAL A 143 -7.72 -3.13 -27.73
N PHE A 144 -6.47 -3.11 -28.16
CA PHE A 144 -5.36 -2.81 -27.27
C PHE A 144 -5.29 -1.32 -26.88
N ILE A 145 -5.67 -0.40 -27.77
CA ILE A 145 -5.83 1.02 -27.44
C ILE A 145 -6.89 1.22 -26.36
N ASN A 146 -8.08 0.62 -26.52
CA ASN A 146 -9.16 0.73 -25.55
C ASN A 146 -8.74 0.17 -24.19
N ARG A 147 -8.08 -0.99 -24.19
CA ARG A 147 -7.52 -1.58 -22.97
C ARG A 147 -6.51 -0.65 -22.28
N LEU A 148 -5.59 -0.04 -23.03
CA LEU A 148 -4.64 0.93 -22.46
C LEU A 148 -5.34 2.17 -21.89
N LYS A 149 -6.40 2.66 -22.54
CA LYS A 149 -7.22 3.78 -22.03
C LYS A 149 -7.89 3.42 -20.71
N GLU A 150 -8.51 2.24 -20.61
CA GLU A 150 -9.07 1.71 -19.36
C GLU A 150 -8.00 1.64 -18.26
N PHE A 151 -6.79 1.14 -18.58
CA PHE A 151 -5.68 1.12 -17.62
C PHE A 151 -5.24 2.52 -17.16
N SER A 152 -5.28 3.51 -18.05
CA SER A 152 -4.99 4.90 -17.70
C SER A 152 -6.00 5.46 -16.70
N GLU A 153 -7.30 5.19 -16.93
CA GLU A 153 -8.38 5.57 -16.01
C GLU A 153 -8.24 4.87 -14.65
N LEU A 154 -7.93 3.58 -14.64
CA LEU A 154 -7.67 2.83 -13.41
C LEU A 154 -6.47 3.39 -12.64
N CYS A 155 -5.41 3.81 -13.33
CA CYS A 155 -4.27 4.47 -12.68
C CYS A 155 -4.69 5.80 -12.04
N GLN A 156 -5.54 6.58 -12.71
CA GLN A 156 -6.08 7.83 -12.14
C GLN A 156 -6.95 7.57 -10.90
N ARG A 157 -7.82 6.55 -10.95
CA ARG A 157 -8.63 6.13 -9.81
C ARG A 157 -7.77 5.70 -8.62
N ASN A 158 -6.70 4.94 -8.87
CA ASN A 158 -5.78 4.54 -7.81
C ASN A 158 -5.03 5.72 -7.19
N LYS A 159 -4.66 6.73 -7.97
CA LYS A 159 -4.10 7.98 -7.42
C LYS A 159 -5.08 8.64 -6.45
N TYR A 160 -6.37 8.65 -6.76
CA TYR A 160 -7.39 9.19 -5.87
C TYR A 160 -7.51 8.38 -4.56
N ILE A 161 -7.54 7.04 -4.66
CA ILE A 161 -7.61 6.16 -3.48
C ILE A 161 -6.37 6.33 -2.58
N ILE A 162 -5.18 6.40 -3.17
CA ILE A 162 -3.94 6.61 -2.42
C ILE A 162 -3.95 7.96 -1.71
N ARG A 163 -4.39 9.04 -2.37
CA ARG A 163 -4.52 10.37 -1.74
C ARG A 163 -5.48 10.35 -0.56
N SER A 164 -6.65 9.75 -0.74
CA SER A 164 -7.64 9.56 0.32
C SER A 164 -7.05 8.82 1.54
N TYR A 165 -6.24 7.79 1.32
CA TYR A 165 -5.52 7.10 2.40
C TYR A 165 -4.51 8.02 3.09
N LEU A 166 -3.68 8.73 2.33
CA LEU A 166 -2.65 9.64 2.85
C LEU A 166 -3.22 10.83 3.64
N GLU A 167 -4.42 11.28 3.29
CA GLU A 167 -5.17 12.34 3.96
C GLU A 167 -5.88 11.85 5.24
N GLY A 168 -5.82 10.55 5.55
CA GLY A 168 -6.47 9.96 6.73
C GLY A 168 -7.97 9.66 6.54
N ASN A 169 -8.48 9.78 5.31
CA ASN A 169 -9.88 9.52 4.96
C ASN A 169 -10.00 8.36 3.96
N PRO A 170 -9.59 7.13 4.31
CA PRO A 170 -9.54 6.01 3.38
C PRO A 170 -10.92 5.62 2.87
N ILE A 171 -11.05 5.53 1.54
CA ILE A 171 -12.25 5.05 0.86
C ILE A 171 -12.41 3.54 1.08
N ASP A 172 -13.64 3.10 1.32
CA ASP A 172 -13.97 1.68 1.30
C ASP A 172 -14.15 1.20 -0.15
N VAL A 173 -13.12 0.52 -0.66
CA VAL A 173 -13.10 0.07 -2.06
C VAL A 173 -13.92 -1.21 -2.26
N LEU A 174 -14.22 -1.97 -1.20
CA LEU A 174 -15.03 -3.18 -1.32
C LEU A 174 -16.51 -2.83 -1.54
N GLU A 175 -17.03 -1.79 -0.90
CA GLU A 175 -18.40 -1.27 -1.15
C GLU A 175 -18.57 -0.75 -2.59
N LEU A 176 -17.53 -0.13 -3.16
CA LEU A 176 -17.51 0.33 -4.55
C LEU A 176 -17.62 -0.83 -5.56
N SER A 177 -17.00 -1.97 -5.28
CA SER A 177 -17.01 -3.14 -6.19
C SER A 177 -18.34 -3.90 -6.17
N VAL A 178 -19.03 -3.93 -5.03
CA VAL A 178 -20.34 -4.58 -4.88
C VAL A 178 -21.44 -3.76 -5.58
N THR A 179 -21.32 -2.43 -5.59
CA THR A 179 -22.32 -1.56 -6.21
C THR A 179 -22.28 -1.64 -7.73
N ILE A 180 -21.09 -1.78 -8.34
CA ILE A 180 -20.92 -1.93 -9.80
C ILE A 180 -21.50 -3.27 -10.27
N LYS A 181 -21.26 -4.36 -9.55
CA LYS A 181 -21.83 -5.70 -9.87
C LYS A 181 -23.34 -5.81 -9.71
N ARG A 182 -24.01 -4.85 -9.07
CA ARG A 182 -25.48 -4.82 -8.93
C ARG A 182 -26.15 -3.93 -9.99
N ALA A 183 -25.37 -3.15 -10.74
CA ALA A 183 -25.84 -2.26 -11.79
C ALA A 183 -25.63 -2.83 -13.21
N GLU A 184 -24.94 -3.97 -13.31
CA GLU A 184 -24.84 -4.84 -14.50
C GLU A 184 -25.82 -6.02 -14.36
#